data_AF-A0A3R7SFU4-F1
#
_entry.id   AF-A0A3R7SFU4-F1
#
_cell.length_a   1.000
_cell.length_b   1.000
_cell.length_c   1.000
_cell.angle_alpha   90.00
_cell.angle_beta   90.00
_cell.angle_gamma   90.00
#
_symmetry.space_group_name_H-M   'P 1'
#
loop_
_entity.id
_entity.type
_entity.pdbx_description
1 polymer ?
#
loop_
_entity_poly.entity_id
_entity_poly.type
_entity_poly.pdbx_seq_one_letter_code
_entity_poly.pdbx_strand_id
1 'polypeptide(L)'
;MIDNSETYQRALDLFTESVIKPDYELRANASYAGCYFELMEIRQHCLAYLKTLKEIHQIETGDESDAIEAEKSLMTKTASRKIAFTHGEFT
;
A
#
# COMPACT_ATOMS: atom_id res chain seq x y z
N MET A 1 9.28 -19.71 -0.93
CA MET A 1 9.98 -18.41 -0.80
C MET A 1 9.06 -17.55 0.03
N ILE A 2 9.52 -17.04 1.16
CA ILE A 2 8.73 -16.06 1.93
C ILE A 2 8.88 -14.77 1.17
N ASP A 3 7.78 -14.27 0.59
CA ASP A 3 7.80 -13.01 -0.12
C ASP A 3 8.03 -11.89 0.91
N ASN A 4 9.12 -11.13 0.77
CA ASN A 4 9.49 -10.08 1.73
C ASN A 4 8.40 -8.98 1.81
N SER A 5 7.52 -8.90 0.82
CA SER A 5 6.36 -8.01 0.82
C SER A 5 5.34 -8.38 1.92
N GLU A 6 5.06 -9.66 2.12
CA GLU A 6 4.06 -10.11 3.11
C GLU A 6 4.56 -9.93 4.56
N THR A 7 5.86 -10.17 4.79
CA THR A 7 6.47 -9.99 6.12
C THR A 7 6.55 -8.52 6.49
N TYR A 8 6.85 -7.64 5.51
CA TYR A 8 6.86 -6.19 5.71
C TYR A 8 5.45 -5.67 6.03
N GLN A 9 4.44 -6.06 5.24
CA GLN A 9 3.05 -5.65 5.47
C GLN A 9 2.56 -6.09 6.87
N ARG A 10 2.89 -7.33 7.26
CA ARG A 10 2.54 -7.86 8.59
C ARG A 10 3.26 -7.11 9.71
N ALA A 11 4.52 -6.75 9.53
CA ALA A 11 5.26 -5.94 10.50
C ALA A 11 4.65 -4.53 10.64
N LEU A 12 4.27 -3.90 9.51
CA LEU A 12 3.63 -2.59 9.49
C LEU A 12 2.27 -2.60 10.20
N ASP A 13 1.46 -3.64 9.98
CA ASP A 13 0.16 -3.78 10.64
C ASP A 13 0.33 -3.99 12.17
N LEU A 14 1.26 -4.85 12.60
CA LEU A 14 1.57 -5.07 14.02
C LEU A 14 2.05 -3.79 14.72
N PHE A 15 2.90 -3.00 14.05
CA PHE A 15 3.38 -1.74 14.56
C PHE A 15 2.25 -0.68 14.61
N THR A 16 1.39 -0.64 13.61
CA THR A 16 0.22 0.25 13.63
C THR A 16 -0.70 -0.09 14.80
N GLU A 17 -0.94 -1.38 15.05
CA GLU A 17 -1.73 -1.83 16.19
C GLU A 17 -1.10 -1.43 17.53
N SER A 18 0.23 -1.51 17.66
CA SER A 18 0.92 -1.09 18.88
C SER A 18 0.76 0.40 19.16
N VAL A 19 0.78 1.25 18.12
CA VAL A 19 0.56 2.70 18.23
C VAL A 19 -0.91 3.01 18.54
N ILE A 20 -1.87 2.24 18.00
CA ILE A 20 -3.31 2.41 18.29
C ILE A 20 -3.67 1.98 19.71
N LYS A 21 -3.00 0.97 20.27
CA LYS A 21 -3.28 0.53 21.63
C LYS A 21 -3.10 1.69 22.64
N PRO A 22 -4.00 1.83 23.62
CA PRO A 22 -3.85 2.85 24.66
C PRO A 22 -2.77 2.42 25.66
N ASP A 23 -1.71 3.21 25.79
CA ASP A 23 -0.77 3.12 26.90
C ASP A 23 -1.22 4.08 28.01
N TYR A 24 -1.88 3.52 29.02
CA TYR A 24 -2.47 4.30 30.12
C TYR A 24 -1.40 4.91 31.02
N GLU A 25 -0.27 4.25 31.22
CA GLU A 25 0.82 4.76 32.05
C GLU A 25 1.51 5.95 31.37
N LEU A 26 1.80 5.81 30.07
CA LEU A 26 2.38 6.90 29.28
C LEU A 26 1.45 8.13 29.26
N ARG A 27 0.15 7.90 29.10
CA ARG A 27 -0.85 8.98 29.11
C ARG A 27 -0.94 9.65 30.47
N ALA A 28 -0.95 8.89 31.56
CA ALA A 28 -0.95 9.44 32.91
C ALA A 28 0.30 10.28 33.17
N ASN A 29 1.47 9.81 32.73
CA ASN A 29 2.72 10.56 32.83
C ASN A 29 2.69 11.86 32.02
N ALA A 30 2.17 11.84 30.79
CA ALA A 30 2.02 13.03 29.97
C ALA A 30 1.00 14.03 30.53
N SER A 31 -0.08 13.55 31.15
CA SER A 31 -1.01 14.41 31.89
C SER A 31 -0.35 15.08 33.09
N TYR A 32 0.47 14.35 33.85
CA TYR A 32 1.24 14.91 34.97
C TYR A 32 2.28 15.94 34.50
N ALA A 33 2.94 15.70 33.37
CA ALA A 33 3.90 16.61 32.76
C ALA A 33 3.25 17.79 31.99
N GLY A 34 1.92 17.80 31.84
CA GLY A 34 1.19 18.84 31.12
C GLY A 34 1.31 18.79 29.60
N CYS A 35 1.78 17.67 29.02
CA CYS A 35 2.03 17.51 27.58
C CYS A 35 1.12 16.47 26.90
N TYR A 36 -0.05 16.22 27.47
CA TYR A 36 -0.98 15.18 26.98
C TYR A 36 -1.47 15.46 25.54
N PHE A 37 -1.74 16.73 25.21
CA PHE A 37 -2.26 17.10 23.89
C PHE A 37 -1.19 16.90 22.81
N GLU A 38 0.03 17.34 23.09
CA GLU A 38 1.20 17.17 22.23
C GLU A 38 1.51 15.69 22.03
N LEU A 39 1.41 14.87 23.08
CA LEU A 39 1.56 13.41 22.95
C LEU A 39 0.53 12.82 21.98
N MET A 40 -0.73 13.25 22.09
CA MET A 40 -1.81 12.77 21.22
C MET A 40 -1.66 13.26 19.77
N GLU A 41 -1.16 14.49 19.58
CA GLU A 41 -0.82 15.04 18.27
C GLU A 41 0.32 14.25 17.59
N ILE A 42 1.41 14.00 18.33
CA ILE A 42 2.53 13.18 17.84
C ILE A 42 2.05 11.78 17.45
N ARG A 43 1.21 11.16 18.28
CA ARG A 43 0.60 9.86 17.96
C ARG A 43 -0.19 9.92 16.66
N GLN A 44 -0.95 10.98 16.42
CA GLN A 44 -1.71 11.15 15.18
C GLN A 44 -0.78 11.30 13.97
N HIS A 45 0.33 12.05 14.10
CA HIS A 45 1.34 12.17 13.05
C HIS A 45 1.98 10.81 12.72
N CYS A 46 2.31 9.99 13.72
CA CYS A 46 2.82 8.64 13.49
C CYS A 46 1.81 7.78 12.72
N LEU A 47 0.53 7.79 13.11
CA LEU A 47 -0.51 7.01 12.41
C LEU A 47 -0.72 7.47 10.96
N ALA A 48 -0.70 8.78 10.72
CA ALA A 48 -0.78 9.33 9.37
C ALA A 48 0.38 8.85 8.49
N TYR A 49 1.61 8.88 9.03
CA TYR A 49 2.78 8.39 8.32
C TYR A 49 2.70 6.88 8.01
N LEU A 50 2.32 6.06 8.99
CA LEU A 50 2.15 4.62 8.78
C LEU A 50 1.11 4.29 7.71
N LYS A 51 0.02 5.09 7.64
CA LYS A 51 -0.97 4.97 6.57
C LYS A 51 -0.37 5.26 5.19
N THR A 52 0.42 6.32 5.06
CA THR A 52 1.09 6.64 3.77
C THR A 52 2.06 5.55 3.34
N LEU A 53 2.79 4.93 4.27
CA LEU A 53 3.67 3.80 3.97
C LEU A 53 2.88 2.60 3.43
N LYS A 54 1.72 2.31 4.01
CA LYS A 54 0.84 1.23 3.57
C LYS A 54 0.24 1.49 2.17
N GLU A 55 -0.06 2.74 1.85
CA GLU A 55 -0.56 3.13 0.52
C GLU A 55 0.55 3.02 -0.54
N ILE A 56 1.74 3.53 -0.27
CA ILE A 56 2.89 3.46 -1.19
C ILE A 56 3.28 2.00 -1.47
N HIS A 57 3.37 1.17 -0.43
CA HIS A 57 3.73 -0.24 -0.59
C HIS A 57 2.73 -1.00 -1.47
N GLN A 58 1.43 -0.68 -1.38
CA GLN A 58 0.40 -1.31 -2.21
C GLN A 58 0.44 -0.87 -3.68
N ILE A 59 0.92 0.34 -3.98
CA ILE A 59 1.11 0.81 -5.36
C ILE A 59 2.28 0.07 -6.02
N GLU A 60 3.38 -0.16 -5.29
CA GLU A 60 4.56 -0.83 -5.85
C GLU A 60 4.36 -2.32 -6.11
N THR A 61 3.45 -2.98 -5.39
CA THR A 61 3.21 -4.42 -5.53
C THR A 61 2.41 -4.83 -6.76
N GLY A 62 1.90 -3.86 -7.52
CA GLY A 62 1.01 -4.08 -8.66
C GLY A 62 -0.39 -4.51 -8.21
N ASP A 63 -1.41 -3.86 -8.75
CA ASP A 63 -2.80 -4.13 -8.37
C ASP A 63 -3.57 -4.92 -9.45
N GLU A 64 -4.83 -5.27 -9.16
CA GLU A 64 -5.68 -5.96 -10.14
C GLU A 64 -5.85 -5.18 -11.44
N SER A 65 -5.76 -3.84 -11.39
CA SER A 65 -5.85 -2.98 -12.57
C SER A 65 -4.66 -3.18 -13.50
N ASP A 66 -3.45 -3.34 -12.97
CA ASP A 66 -2.25 -3.60 -13.77
C ASP A 66 -2.35 -4.91 -14.55
N ALA A 67 -2.89 -5.96 -13.93
CA ALA A 67 -3.12 -7.25 -14.58
C ALA A 67 -4.16 -7.14 -15.71
N ILE A 68 -5.25 -6.42 -15.47
CA ILE A 68 -6.33 -6.20 -16.46
C ILE A 68 -5.82 -5.36 -17.64
N GLU A 69 -5.00 -4.33 -17.39
CA GLU A 69 -4.42 -3.50 -18.44
C GLU A 69 -3.45 -4.30 -19.33
N ALA A 70 -2.61 -5.14 -18.73
CA ALA A 70 -1.69 -6.02 -19.45
C ALA A 70 -2.46 -6.99 -20.36
N GLU A 71 -3.53 -7.61 -19.86
CA GLU A 71 -4.37 -8.53 -20.63
C GLU A 71 -5.06 -7.81 -21.79
N LYS A 72 -5.66 -6.64 -21.54
CA LYS A 72 -6.32 -5.82 -22.58
C LYS A 72 -5.35 -5.37 -23.67
N SER A 73 -4.12 -5.00 -23.29
CA SER A 73 -3.05 -4.64 -24.24
C SER A 73 -2.66 -5.83 -25.11
N LEU A 74 -2.55 -7.03 -24.54
CA LEU A 74 -2.26 -8.26 -25.27
C LEU A 74 -3.40 -8.65 -26.22
N MET A 75 -4.65 -8.56 -25.78
CA MET A 75 -5.82 -8.83 -26.61
C MET A 75 -5.87 -7.89 -27.81
N THR A 76 -5.63 -6.60 -27.59
CA THR A 76 -5.59 -5.59 -28.66
C THR A 76 -4.47 -5.87 -29.65
N LYS A 77 -3.25 -6.15 -29.18
CA LYS A 77 -2.11 -6.53 -30.04
C LYS A 77 -2.40 -7.77 -30.87
N THR A 78 -3.06 -8.75 -30.28
CA THR A 78 -3.43 -10.01 -30.95
C THR A 78 -4.52 -9.78 -32.00
N ALA A 79 -5.53 -8.97 -31.69
CA ALA A 79 -6.58 -8.58 -32.63
C ALA A 79 -5.99 -7.81 -33.81
N SER A 80 -5.17 -6.79 -33.57
CA SER A 80 -4.52 -6.01 -34.64
C SER A 80 -3.60 -6.87 -35.51
N ARG A 81 -2.82 -7.78 -34.91
CA ARG A 81 -1.98 -8.74 -35.66
C ARG A 81 -2.81 -9.65 -36.55
N LYS A 82 -3.94 -10.14 -36.06
CA LYS A 82 -4.84 -11.03 -36.80
C LYS A 82 -5.48 -10.29 -37.98
N ILE A 83 -5.88 -9.04 -37.78
CA ILE A 83 -6.45 -8.18 -38.84
C ILE A 83 -5.41 -7.90 -39.92
N ALA A 84 -4.18 -7.53 -39.55
CA ALA A 84 -3.08 -7.32 -40.50
C ALA A 84 -2.77 -8.59 -41.32
N PHE A 85 -2.88 -9.77 -40.70
CA PHE A 85 -2.68 -11.04 -41.39
C PHE A 85 -3.84 -11.40 -42.35
N THR A 86 -5.07 -11.01 -42.01
CA THR A 86 -6.25 -11.26 -42.85
C THR A 86 -6.37 -10.32 -44.04
N HIS A 87 -5.79 -9.11 -43.97
CA HIS A 87 -5.92 -8.11 -45.03
C HIS A 87 -4.86 -8.19 -46.15
N GLY A 88 -3.94 -9.16 -46.09
CA GLY A 88 -3.11 -9.55 -47.24
C GLY A 88 -2.12 -8.49 -47.73
N GLU A 89 -1.62 -7.60 -46.86
CA GLU A 89 -0.53 -6.70 -47.22
C GLU A 89 0.83 -7.40 -47.09
N PHE A 90 1.04 -8.48 -47.85
CA PHE A 90 2.35 -9.02 -48.20
C PHE A 90 2.23 -9.86 -49.49
N THR A 91 1.99 -9.17 -50.60
CA THR A 91 2.46 -9.50 -51.96
C THR A 91 2.55 -8.21 -52.76
#